data_AF-A0AAN7ZX78-F1
#
_entry.id   AF-A0AAN7ZX78-F1
#
_cell.length_a   1.000
_cell.length_b   1.000
_cell.length_c   1.000
_cell.angle_alpha   90.00
_cell.angle_beta   90.00
_cell.angle_gamma   90.00
#
_symmetry.space_group_name_H-M   'P 1'
#
loop_
_entity.id
_entity.type
_entity.pdbx_description
1 polymer ?
#
loop_
_entity_poly.entity_id
_entity_poly.type
_entity_poly.pdbx_seq_one_letter_code
_entity_poly.pdbx_strand_id
1 'polypeptide(L)'
;MKGDKKKPKNVKIYQTNCEQLSQNSLIEDVLFTNIPKIDDEPTIQGVKRELKQRHIAMIALGGTIGTGLFIGIAQPLMNAGPVGSLIAYLFMGTVIFSVTQSLGEMVTFIPVTSSFTVFSSRFLSPAFGAANGYMYWFSWAVTFAVELSVVGQVIFFLDRKGSNSSMDIHILGFVNYF
;
A
#
# COMPACT_ATOMS: atom_id res chain seq x y z
N MET A 1 -28.50 -0.21 36.90
CA MET A 1 -27.33 0.71 36.92
C MET A 1 -26.72 0.78 35.52
N LYS A 2 -27.11 1.78 34.72
CA LYS A 2 -26.56 1.99 33.37
C LYS A 2 -25.59 3.16 33.48
N GLY A 3 -24.29 2.85 33.52
CA GLY A 3 -23.22 3.82 33.66
C GLY A 3 -23.13 4.71 32.42
N ASP A 4 -23.32 6.00 32.64
CA ASP A 4 -23.19 7.06 31.65
C ASP A 4 -21.71 7.24 31.27
N LYS A 5 -21.32 6.66 30.13
CA LYS A 5 -19.98 6.87 29.56
C LYS A 5 -19.94 8.25 28.92
N LYS A 6 -19.42 9.23 29.66
CA LYS A 6 -19.11 10.58 29.16
C LYS A 6 -18.35 10.51 27.83
N LYS A 7 -19.01 10.93 26.75
CA LYS A 7 -18.42 11.12 25.41
C LYS A 7 -17.24 12.10 25.49
N PRO A 8 -16.08 11.82 24.86
CA PRO A 8 -14.93 12.73 24.90
C PRO A 8 -15.27 14.07 24.21
N LYS A 9 -14.89 15.19 24.84
CA LYS A 9 -15.18 16.58 24.39
C LYS A 9 -14.77 16.86 22.94
N ASN A 10 -13.83 16.09 22.39
CA ASN A 10 -13.30 16.24 21.03
C ASN A 10 -14.35 15.95 19.94
N VAL A 11 -15.37 15.14 20.23
CA VAL A 11 -16.44 14.82 19.26
C VAL A 11 -17.35 16.02 18.99
N LYS A 12 -17.55 16.89 19.97
CA LYS A 12 -18.33 18.13 19.78
C LYS A 12 -17.62 19.12 18.86
N ILE A 13 -16.28 19.18 18.89
CA ILE A 13 -15.51 20.10 18.06
C ILE A 13 -15.68 19.76 16.56
N TYR A 14 -15.71 18.47 16.21
CA TYR A 14 -15.98 18.05 14.83
C TYR A 14 -17.43 18.31 14.41
N GLN A 15 -18.42 18.06 15.28
CA GLN A 15 -19.83 18.30 14.95
C GLN A 15 -20.17 19.79 14.81
N THR A 16 -19.61 20.67 15.66
CA THR A 16 -19.81 22.13 15.56
C THR A 16 -19.13 22.72 14.32
N ASN A 17 -17.97 22.20 13.90
CA ASN A 17 -17.32 22.63 12.65
C ASN A 17 -18.09 22.18 11.39
N CYS A 18 -18.75 21.02 11.41
CA CYS A 18 -19.58 20.56 10.28
C CYS A 18 -20.83 21.42 10.06
N GLU A 19 -21.46 21.93 11.13
CA GLU A 19 -22.60 22.85 11.02
C GLU A 19 -22.19 24.22 10.44
N GLN A 20 -21.02 24.75 10.81
CA GLN A 20 -20.49 26.01 10.28
C GLN A 20 -20.06 25.90 8.80
N LEU A 21 -19.54 24.74 8.39
CA LEU A 21 -19.20 24.45 6.99
C LEU A 21 -20.45 24.36 6.08
N SER A 22 -21.59 23.90 6.60
CA SER A 22 -22.86 23.83 5.85
C SER A 22 -23.54 25.19 5.67
N GLN A 23 -23.18 26.20 6.47
CA GLN A 23 -23.76 27.55 6.37
C GLN A 23 -22.92 28.45 5.47
N ASN A 24 -21.60 28.25 5.44
CA ASN A 24 -20.70 28.89 4.48
C ASN A 24 -20.85 28.34 3.05
N SER A 25 -21.35 27.12 2.87
CA SER A 25 -21.61 26.55 1.53
C SER A 25 -22.73 27.28 0.78
N LEU A 26 -23.74 27.82 1.48
CA LEU A 26 -24.83 28.56 0.82
C LEU A 26 -24.39 29.94 0.32
N ILE A 27 -23.32 30.52 0.88
CA ILE A 27 -22.73 31.78 0.41
C ILE A 27 -21.75 31.53 -0.75
N GLU A 28 -21.06 30.38 -0.75
CA GLU A 28 -20.25 29.98 -1.91
C GLU A 28 -21.11 29.61 -3.12
N ASP A 29 -22.25 28.92 -2.96
CA ASP A 29 -23.13 28.53 -4.08
C ASP A 29 -23.63 29.73 -4.91
N VAL A 30 -23.87 30.89 -4.29
CA VAL A 30 -24.30 32.11 -5.00
C VAL A 30 -23.14 32.79 -5.73
N LEU A 31 -21.91 32.67 -5.20
CA LEU A 31 -20.69 33.20 -5.81
C LEU A 31 -20.23 32.33 -7.00
N PHE A 32 -20.45 31.01 -6.94
CA PHE A 32 -20.07 30.05 -7.99
C PHE A 32 -21.06 29.96 -9.17
N THR A 33 -22.30 30.42 -9.03
CA THR A 33 -23.31 30.32 -10.11
C THR A 33 -23.12 31.38 -11.23
N ASN A 34 -22.31 32.42 -11.01
CA ASN A 34 -22.12 33.53 -11.97
C ASN A 34 -20.76 33.55 -12.68
N ILE A 35 -19.99 32.46 -12.64
CA ILE A 35 -18.76 32.35 -13.42
C ILE A 35 -19.11 31.75 -14.81
N PRO A 36 -18.85 32.44 -15.93
CA PRO A 36 -19.00 31.86 -17.25
C PRO A 36 -18.11 30.62 -17.35
N LYS A 37 -18.67 29.50 -17.81
CA LYS A 37 -17.95 28.22 -17.98
C LYS A 37 -16.69 28.43 -18.83
N ILE A 38 -15.57 28.59 -18.16
CA ILE A 38 -14.26 28.27 -18.71
C ILE A 38 -14.07 26.80 -18.36
N ASP A 39 -14.17 25.98 -19.37
CA ASP A 39 -13.82 24.57 -19.42
C ASP A 39 -12.33 24.40 -19.10
N ASP A 40 -11.97 24.52 -17.82
CA ASP A 40 -10.77 23.96 -17.17
C ASP A 40 -10.73 24.44 -15.70
N GLU A 41 -11.53 23.81 -14.83
CA GLU A 41 -11.46 24.01 -13.37
C GLU A 41 -11.22 22.64 -12.72
N PRO A 42 -10.13 22.46 -11.95
CA PRO A 42 -9.76 21.18 -11.36
C PRO A 42 -10.73 20.89 -10.23
N THR A 43 -11.85 20.24 -10.55
CA THR A 43 -12.70 19.60 -9.56
C THR A 43 -11.77 18.83 -8.63
N ILE A 44 -11.84 19.05 -7.32
CA ILE A 44 -11.23 18.13 -6.35
C ILE A 44 -11.96 16.81 -6.55
N GLN A 45 -11.49 16.02 -7.52
CA GLN A 45 -12.02 14.72 -7.87
C GLN A 45 -11.63 13.83 -6.70
N GLY A 46 -12.51 13.80 -5.69
CA GLY A 46 -12.41 12.84 -4.60
C GLY A 46 -12.19 11.45 -5.21
N VAL A 47 -11.19 10.73 -4.68
CA VAL A 47 -10.80 9.41 -5.19
C VAL A 47 -12.05 8.55 -5.36
N LYS A 48 -12.37 8.20 -6.61
CA LYS A 48 -13.52 7.33 -6.90
C LYS A 48 -13.22 5.96 -6.29
N ARG A 49 -13.95 5.60 -5.24
CA ARG A 49 -13.84 4.27 -4.59
C ARG A 49 -14.56 3.22 -5.44
N GLU A 50 -13.96 2.87 -6.57
CA GLU A 50 -14.48 1.85 -7.51
C GLU A 50 -14.05 0.42 -7.14
N LEU A 51 -13.02 0.26 -6.28
CA LEU A 51 -12.55 -1.06 -5.88
C LEU A 51 -13.45 -1.68 -4.82
N LYS A 52 -14.15 -2.73 -5.22
CA LYS A 52 -14.87 -3.63 -4.32
C LYS A 52 -13.89 -4.30 -3.34
N GLN A 53 -14.36 -4.62 -2.15
CA GLN A 53 -13.58 -5.26 -1.07
C GLN A 53 -12.84 -6.53 -1.55
N ARG A 54 -13.43 -7.29 -2.48
CA ARG A 54 -12.78 -8.46 -3.08
C ARG A 54 -11.51 -8.12 -3.86
N HIS A 55 -11.50 -7.02 -4.62
CA HIS A 55 -10.31 -6.60 -5.39
C HIS A 55 -9.18 -6.20 -4.46
N ILE A 56 -9.51 -5.48 -3.39
CA ILE A 56 -8.54 -5.05 -2.38
C ILE A 56 -7.89 -6.26 -1.69
N ALA A 57 -8.69 -7.27 -1.33
CA ALA A 57 -8.17 -8.51 -0.76
C ALA A 57 -7.28 -9.29 -1.74
N MET A 58 -7.66 -9.36 -3.02
CA MET A 58 -6.85 -10.02 -4.05
C MET A 58 -5.51 -9.31 -4.28
N ILE A 59 -5.49 -7.97 -4.27
CA ILE A 59 -4.26 -7.19 -4.38
C ILE A 59 -3.34 -7.45 -3.18
N ALA A 60 -3.91 -7.46 -1.96
CA ALA A 60 -3.14 -7.74 -0.75
C ALA A 60 -2.54 -9.17 -0.74
N LEU A 61 -3.31 -10.17 -1.17
CA LEU A 61 -2.82 -11.54 -1.28
C LEU A 61 -1.78 -11.70 -2.39
N GLY A 62 -1.99 -11.04 -3.54
CA GLY A 62 -1.03 -11.06 -4.64
C GLY A 62 0.32 -10.44 -4.26
N GLY A 63 0.29 -9.32 -3.55
CA GLY A 63 1.50 -8.65 -3.07
C GLY A 63 2.25 -9.43 -1.98
N THR A 64 1.54 -10.15 -1.11
CA THR A 64 2.17 -10.91 -0.01
C THR A 64 2.71 -12.27 -0.43
N ILE A 65 2.03 -12.99 -1.34
CA ILE A 65 2.53 -14.26 -1.86
C ILE A 65 3.70 -14.00 -2.82
N GLY A 66 3.54 -13.09 -3.78
CA GLY A 66 4.60 -12.48 -4.59
C GLY A 66 5.68 -13.40 -5.19
N THR A 67 6.69 -12.80 -5.82
CA THR A 67 7.91 -13.51 -6.26
C THR A 67 8.88 -13.76 -5.10
N GLY A 68 8.80 -12.94 -4.05
CA GLY A 68 9.67 -13.00 -2.88
C GLY A 68 9.57 -14.31 -2.10
N LEU A 69 8.37 -14.91 -1.99
CA LEU A 69 8.23 -16.21 -1.34
C LEU A 69 8.86 -17.32 -2.19
N PHE A 70 8.55 -17.38 -3.49
CA PHE A 70 9.01 -18.48 -4.35
C PHE A 70 10.51 -18.48 -4.59
N ILE A 71 11.11 -17.30 -4.83
CA ILE A 71 12.55 -17.20 -5.09
C ILE A 71 13.33 -17.08 -3.78
N GLY A 72 12.79 -16.38 -2.79
CA GLY A 72 13.46 -16.13 -1.53
C GLY A 72 13.48 -17.33 -0.58
N ILE A 73 12.55 -18.29 -0.70
CA ILE A 73 12.53 -19.47 0.19
C ILE A 73 13.63 -20.50 -0.12
N ALA A 74 14.22 -20.49 -1.31
CA ALA A 74 15.19 -21.50 -1.73
C ALA A 74 16.43 -21.55 -0.81
N GLN A 75 17.04 -20.38 -0.54
CA GLN A 75 18.25 -20.28 0.30
C GLN A 75 18.02 -20.65 1.78
N PRO A 76 17.03 -20.09 2.50
CA PRO A 76 16.79 -20.47 3.90
C PRO A 76 16.39 -21.93 4.03
N LEU A 77 15.66 -22.50 3.05
CA LEU A 77 15.28 -23.91 3.07
C LEU A 77 16.48 -24.85 2.97
N MET A 78 17.46 -24.52 2.11
CA MET A 78 18.71 -25.28 1.98
C MET A 78 19.60 -25.15 3.22
N ASN A 79 19.67 -23.95 3.81
CA ASN A 79 20.63 -23.65 4.89
C ASN A 79 20.11 -24.03 6.28
N ALA A 80 18.83 -23.77 6.58
CA ALA A 80 18.22 -23.99 7.89
C ALA A 80 17.37 -25.28 7.97
N GLY A 81 17.16 -25.96 6.84
CA GLY A 81 16.26 -27.10 6.73
C GLY A 81 14.78 -26.72 6.84
N PRO A 82 13.86 -27.70 6.67
CA PRO A 82 12.42 -27.43 6.60
C PRO A 82 11.84 -26.93 7.93
N VAL A 83 12.30 -27.50 9.05
CA VAL A 83 11.80 -27.11 10.39
C VAL A 83 12.37 -25.76 10.82
N GLY A 84 13.66 -25.50 10.56
CA GLY A 84 14.28 -24.21 10.87
C GLY A 84 13.67 -23.05 10.08
N SER A 85 13.37 -23.27 8.80
CA SER A 85 12.69 -22.28 7.96
C SER A 85 11.28 -21.96 8.46
N LEU A 86 10.51 -22.97 8.91
CA LEU A 86 9.17 -22.78 9.44
C LEU A 86 9.18 -21.96 10.75
N ILE A 87 10.10 -22.29 11.67
CA ILE A 87 10.24 -21.55 12.94
C ILE A 87 10.63 -20.10 12.67
N ALA A 88 11.55 -19.85 11.74
CA ALA A 88 11.95 -18.49 11.35
C ALA A 88 10.77 -17.70 10.75
N TYR A 89 9.96 -18.33 9.90
CA TYR A 89 8.76 -17.72 9.32
C TYR A 89 7.69 -17.41 10.38
N LEU A 90 7.47 -18.30 11.34
CA LEU A 90 6.54 -18.06 12.45
C LEU A 90 7.02 -16.92 13.35
N PHE A 91 8.32 -16.88 13.65
CA PHE A 91 8.91 -15.81 14.46
C PHE A 91 8.83 -14.44 13.78
N MET A 92 9.18 -14.35 12.50
CA MET A 92 9.01 -13.09 11.76
C MET A 92 7.53 -12.74 11.56
N GLY A 93 6.68 -13.74 11.38
CA GLY A 93 5.23 -13.57 11.26
C GLY A 93 4.61 -12.94 12.51
N THR A 94 5.03 -13.33 13.72
CA THR A 94 4.51 -12.71 14.96
C THR A 94 4.94 -11.25 15.09
N VAL A 95 6.19 -10.92 14.72
CA VAL A 95 6.68 -9.54 14.71
C VAL A 95 5.87 -8.67 13.73
N ILE A 96 5.70 -9.13 12.49
CA ILE A 96 4.96 -8.40 11.45
C ILE A 96 3.47 -8.28 11.83
N PHE A 97 2.88 -9.32 12.40
CA PHE A 97 1.51 -9.31 12.90
C PHE A 97 1.31 -8.23 13.97
N SER A 98 2.23 -8.15 14.94
CA SER A 98 2.18 -7.12 15.99
C SER A 98 2.23 -5.70 15.40
N VAL A 99 3.12 -5.45 14.45
CA VAL A 99 3.26 -4.12 13.80
C VAL A 99 2.00 -3.76 13.00
N THR A 100 1.47 -4.71 12.24
CA THR A 100 0.28 -4.50 11.41
C THR A 100 -0.96 -4.24 12.27
N GLN A 101 -1.07 -4.91 13.42
CA GLN A 101 -2.16 -4.69 14.36
C GLN A 101 -2.09 -3.26 14.92
N SER A 102 -0.93 -2.82 15.42
CA SER A 102 -0.77 -1.45 15.93
C SER A 102 -1.06 -0.39 14.87
N LEU A 103 -0.65 -0.63 13.61
CA LEU A 103 -0.98 0.25 12.50
C LEU A 103 -2.49 0.24 12.18
N GLY A 104 -3.17 -0.90 12.34
CA GLY A 104 -4.62 -1.02 12.17
C GLY A 104 -5.42 -0.18 13.18
N GLU A 105 -5.00 -0.15 14.45
CA GLU A 105 -5.63 0.71 15.47
C GLU A 105 -5.43 2.19 15.13
N MET A 106 -4.25 2.54 14.63
CA MET A 106 -3.91 3.89 14.20
C MET A 106 -4.76 4.37 13.00
N VAL A 107 -4.97 3.50 12.01
CA VAL A 107 -5.79 3.78 10.81
C VAL A 107 -7.27 3.95 11.16
N THR A 108 -7.78 3.18 12.14
CA THR A 108 -9.16 3.32 12.59
C THR A 108 -9.38 4.55 13.48
N PHE A 109 -8.34 4.97 14.22
CA PHE A 109 -8.38 6.19 15.05
C PHE A 109 -8.34 7.49 14.21
N ILE A 110 -7.51 7.54 13.17
CA ILE A 110 -7.39 8.69 12.26
C ILE A 110 -7.51 8.20 10.81
N PRO A 111 -8.72 8.19 10.23
CA PRO A 111 -8.91 7.77 8.85
C PRO A 111 -8.48 8.89 7.90
N VAL A 112 -7.20 8.91 7.54
CA VAL A 112 -6.65 9.76 6.48
C VAL A 112 -6.49 8.96 5.18
N THR A 113 -6.90 9.52 4.06
CA THR A 113 -6.77 8.91 2.71
C THR A 113 -5.34 9.06 2.17
N SER A 114 -4.33 8.98 3.04
CA SER A 114 -2.93 9.27 2.72
C SER A 114 -2.03 8.07 3.03
N SER A 115 -0.81 8.09 2.51
CA SER A 115 0.19 7.04 2.73
C SER A 115 0.51 6.86 4.22
N PHE A 116 0.97 5.67 4.60
CA PHE A 116 1.39 5.37 5.98
C PHE A 116 2.57 6.27 6.45
N THR A 117 3.26 6.94 5.54
CA THR A 117 4.29 7.93 5.88
C THR A 117 3.71 9.12 6.65
N VAL A 118 2.42 9.44 6.46
CA VAL A 118 1.70 10.50 7.21
C VAL A 118 1.53 10.12 8.67
N PHE A 119 1.34 8.83 8.97
CA PHE A 119 1.31 8.34 10.34
C PHE A 119 2.67 8.52 11.03
N SER A 120 3.77 8.31 10.29
CA SER A 120 5.13 8.53 10.81
C SER A 120 5.44 10.01 11.07
N SER A 121 5.03 10.90 10.17
CA SER A 121 5.22 12.36 10.35
C SER A 121 4.38 12.93 11.48
N ARG A 122 3.19 12.37 11.71
CA ARG A 122 2.23 12.85 12.71
C ARG A 122 2.55 12.40 14.14
N PHE A 123 3.07 11.19 14.32
CA PHE A 123 3.27 10.61 15.66
C PHE A 123 4.72 10.70 16.16
N LEU A 124 5.71 10.77 15.26
CA LEU A 124 7.12 10.91 15.65
C LEU A 124 7.61 12.34 15.42
N SER A 125 7.88 12.70 14.16
CA SER A 125 8.31 14.04 13.77
C SER A 125 8.23 14.20 12.24
N PRO A 126 8.13 15.45 11.72
CA PRO A 126 8.16 15.71 10.28
C PRO A 126 9.43 15.18 9.58
N ALA A 127 10.59 15.26 10.25
CA ALA A 127 11.86 14.75 9.73
C ALA A 127 11.88 13.22 9.61
N PHE A 128 11.33 12.52 10.61
CA PHE A 128 11.20 11.06 10.57
C PHE A 128 10.21 10.60 9.49
N GLY A 129 9.13 11.35 9.29
CA GLY A 129 8.19 11.10 8.19
C GLY A 129 8.82 11.24 6.81
N ALA A 130 9.65 12.26 6.59
CA ALA A 130 10.40 12.43 5.34
C ALA A 130 11.40 11.28 5.13
N ALA A 131 12.16 10.91 6.16
CA ALA A 131 13.11 9.79 6.10
C ALA A 131 12.42 8.47 5.74
N ASN A 132 11.28 8.16 6.37
CA ASN A 132 10.51 6.95 6.07
C ASN A 132 9.97 6.97 4.63
N GLY A 133 9.60 8.14 4.10
CA GLY A 133 9.23 8.30 2.69
C GLY A 133 10.37 7.95 1.73
N TYR A 134 11.59 8.42 2.00
CA TYR A 134 12.77 8.06 1.20
C TYR A 134 13.10 6.57 1.32
N MET A 135 13.08 5.98 2.53
CA MET A 135 13.33 4.55 2.70
C MET A 135 12.30 3.69 1.96
N TYR A 136 11.04 4.11 1.94
CA TYR A 136 10.00 3.42 1.20
C TYR A 136 10.25 3.47 -0.32
N TRP A 137 10.62 4.64 -0.85
CA TRP A 137 10.96 4.77 -2.27
C TRP A 137 12.16 3.88 -2.64
N PHE A 138 13.22 3.88 -1.83
CA PHE A 138 14.37 2.99 -2.04
C PHE A 138 13.97 1.52 -1.99
N SER A 139 13.08 1.12 -1.08
CA SER A 139 12.57 -0.25 -1.02
C SER A 139 11.92 -0.67 -2.34
N TRP A 140 11.12 0.20 -2.97
CA TRP A 140 10.52 -0.12 -4.28
C TRP A 140 11.54 -0.20 -5.41
N ALA A 141 12.52 0.70 -5.43
CA ALA A 141 13.60 0.67 -6.41
C ALA A 141 14.42 -0.64 -6.31
N VAL A 142 14.72 -1.08 -5.07
CA VAL A 142 15.41 -2.35 -4.82
C VAL A 142 14.54 -3.54 -5.25
N THR A 143 13.25 -3.54 -4.91
CA THR A 143 12.33 -4.61 -5.34
C THR A 143 12.31 -4.75 -6.86
N PHE A 144 12.25 -3.64 -7.60
CA PHE A 144 12.29 -3.66 -9.06
C PHE A 144 13.60 -4.27 -9.62
N ALA A 145 14.74 -3.91 -9.03
CA ALA A 145 16.03 -4.49 -9.41
C ALA A 145 16.10 -6.01 -9.11
N VAL A 146 15.50 -6.44 -7.99
CA VAL A 146 15.40 -7.86 -7.64
C VAL A 146 14.51 -8.59 -8.64
N GLU A 147 13.34 -8.05 -8.98
CA GLU A 147 12.43 -8.65 -9.97
C GLU A 147 13.11 -8.82 -11.34
N LEU A 148 13.85 -7.81 -11.81
CA LEU A 148 14.65 -7.91 -13.05
C LEU A 148 15.70 -9.04 -12.98
N SER A 149 16.38 -9.19 -11.84
CA SER A 149 17.37 -10.24 -11.64
C SER A 149 16.74 -11.64 -11.67
N VAL A 150 15.55 -11.79 -11.07
CA VAL A 150 14.78 -13.03 -11.09
C VAL A 150 14.38 -13.40 -12.52
N VAL A 151 13.87 -12.44 -13.30
CA VAL A 151 13.51 -12.67 -14.71
C VAL A 151 14.70 -13.20 -15.50
N GLY A 152 15.89 -12.61 -15.30
CA GLY A 152 17.12 -13.09 -15.92
C GLY A 152 17.46 -14.55 -15.55
N GLN A 153 17.32 -14.92 -14.28
CA GLN A 153 17.56 -16.31 -13.83
C GLN A 153 16.56 -17.30 -14.44
N VAL A 154 15.29 -16.91 -14.57
CA VAL A 154 14.26 -17.76 -15.16
C VAL A 154 14.53 -17.99 -16.65
N ILE A 155 14.87 -16.93 -17.40
CA ILE A 155 15.21 -17.05 -18.83
C ILE A 155 16.42 -17.97 -19.02
N PHE A 156 17.49 -17.77 -18.23
CA PHE A 156 18.69 -18.62 -18.30
C PHE A 156 18.39 -20.09 -17.97
N PHE A 157 17.52 -20.35 -16.98
CA PHE A 157 17.10 -21.71 -16.66
C PHE A 157 16.33 -22.39 -17.79
N LEU A 158 15.48 -21.63 -18.50
CA LEU A 158 14.69 -22.12 -19.63
C LEU A 158 15.58 -22.38 -20.86
N ASP A 159 16.50 -21.47 -21.18
CA ASP A 159 17.50 -21.64 -22.26
C ASP A 159 18.33 -22.92 -22.06
N ARG A 160 18.79 -23.17 -20.83
CA ARG A 160 19.57 -24.38 -20.50
C ARG A 160 18.79 -25.68 -20.63
N LYS A 161 17.45 -25.63 -20.65
CA LYS A 161 16.57 -26.80 -20.83
C LYS A 161 15.99 -26.93 -22.24
N GLY A 162 16.09 -25.89 -23.06
CA GLY A 162 15.37 -25.74 -24.34
C GLY A 162 16.25 -25.88 -25.58
N SER A 163 16.55 -27.11 -26.00
CA SER A 163 16.98 -27.39 -27.38
C SER A 163 15.77 -27.50 -28.34
N ASN A 164 14.76 -26.63 -28.19
CA ASN A 164 13.56 -26.63 -29.04
C ASN A 164 13.17 -25.18 -29.38
N SER A 165 13.51 -24.75 -30.59
CA SER A 165 13.51 -23.36 -31.10
C SER A 165 12.16 -22.63 -31.13
N SER A 166 11.07 -23.24 -30.65
CA SER A 166 9.73 -22.66 -30.66
C SER A 166 9.37 -21.93 -29.35
N MET A 167 10.00 -22.22 -28.21
CA MET A 167 9.69 -21.54 -26.94
C MET A 167 10.50 -20.25 -26.75
N ASP A 168 11.72 -20.18 -27.29
CA ASP A 168 12.60 -19.01 -27.14
C ASP A 168 12.02 -17.76 -27.82
N ILE A 169 11.32 -17.92 -28.95
CA ILE A 169 10.76 -16.81 -29.73
C ILE A 169 9.57 -16.12 -29.03
N HIS A 170 8.78 -16.85 -28.25
CA HIS A 170 7.65 -16.26 -27.51
C HIS A 170 8.10 -15.53 -26.24
N ILE A 171 9.16 -16.02 -25.59
CA ILE A 171 9.73 -15.38 -24.40
C ILE A 171 10.53 -14.13 -24.78
N LEU A 172 11.32 -14.19 -25.85
CA LEU A 172 12.00 -13.00 -26.40
C LEU A 172 11.01 -11.95 -26.90
N GLY A 173 9.88 -12.37 -27.46
CA GLY A 173 8.80 -11.46 -27.87
C GLY A 173 8.14 -10.73 -26.69
N PHE A 174 8.00 -11.37 -25.53
CA PHE A 174 7.41 -10.75 -24.33
C PHE A 174 8.38 -9.80 -23.63
N VAL A 175 9.68 -10.13 -23.62
CA VAL A 175 10.73 -9.27 -23.04
C VAL A 175 11.00 -8.02 -23.89
N ASN A 176 10.81 -8.09 -25.21
CA ASN A 176 10.99 -6.95 -26.12
C ASN A 176 9.70 -6.08 -26.28
N TYR A 177 8.61 -6.44 -25.60
CA TYR A 177 7.34 -5.69 -25.60
C TYR A 177 7.13 -4.88 -24.30
N PHE A 178 8.13 -4.85 -23.43
CA PHE A 178 8.31 -3.89 -22.34
C PHE A 178 9.53 -3.02 -22.65
#